data_AF-A0A5J4U4C7-F1
#
_entry.id   AF-A0A5J4U4C7-F1
#
_cell.length_a   1.000
_cell.length_b   1.000
_cell.length_c   1.000
_cell.angle_alpha   90.00
_cell.angle_beta   90.00
_cell.angle_gamma   90.00
#
_symmetry.space_group_name_H-M   'P 1'
#
loop_
_entity.id
_entity.type
_entity.pdbx_description
1 polymer ?
#
loop_
_entity_poly.entity_id
_entity_poly.type
_entity_poly.pdbx_seq_one_letter_code
_entity_poly.pdbx_strand_id
1 'polypeptide(L)'
;MSLIEYQLHTAENKAVVKPYWMLGEGVETAFDAIEQQYPENHPTQETVGIWFNKFNSGNFSILNDKRTGRHKIPNLGNQIQVFLQIDKHATAERMALHLGVAESTVLDKLHNELHYVLLQDKWVLHELMPEQKQK
;
A
#
# COMPACT_ATOMS: atom_id res chain seq x y z
N MET A 1 -8.71 -11.78 2.91
CA MET A 1 -8.91 -10.34 3.18
C MET A 1 -10.39 -10.07 3.17
N SER A 2 -11.00 -9.79 4.32
CA SER A 2 -12.39 -9.34 4.39
C SER A 2 -12.48 -7.90 3.88
N LEU A 3 -13.53 -7.59 3.13
CA LEU A 3 -13.84 -6.21 2.76
C LEU A 3 -14.36 -5.46 3.99
N ILE A 4 -14.00 -4.19 4.12
CA ILE A 4 -14.61 -3.29 5.11
C ILE A 4 -16.02 -2.93 4.61
N GLU A 5 -16.97 -2.72 5.51
CA GLU A 5 -18.38 -2.40 5.21
C GLU A 5 -18.54 -1.32 4.11
N TYR A 6 -17.79 -0.22 4.20
CA TYR A 6 -17.77 0.83 3.17
C TYR A 6 -17.36 0.33 1.77
N GLN A 7 -16.38 -0.57 1.71
CA GLN A 7 -15.91 -1.14 0.43
C GLN A 7 -16.94 -2.09 -0.16
N LEU A 8 -17.64 -2.84 0.69
CA LEU A 8 -18.72 -3.73 0.29
C LEU A 8 -19.88 -2.91 -0.28
N HIS A 9 -20.33 -1.88 0.46
CA HIS A 9 -21.40 -0.97 0.02
C HIS A 9 -21.10 -0.33 -1.35
N THR A 10 -19.86 0.15 -1.53
CA THR A 10 -19.46 0.73 -2.82
C THR A 10 -19.46 -0.33 -3.94
N ALA A 11 -19.09 -1.57 -3.65
CA ALA A 11 -19.08 -2.65 -4.63
C ALA A 11 -20.51 -3.08 -4.99
N GLU A 12 -21.43 -3.11 -4.03
CA GLU A 12 -22.86 -3.38 -4.23
C GLU A 12 -23.48 -2.33 -5.17
N ASN A 13 -23.26 -1.04 -4.89
CA ASN A 13 -23.71 0.05 -5.74
C ASN A 13 -23.22 -0.09 -7.19
N LYS A 14 -21.94 -0.41 -7.38
CA LYS A 14 -21.39 -0.67 -8.73
C LYS A 14 -21.95 -1.93 -9.37
N ALA A 15 -22.28 -2.95 -8.59
CA ALA A 15 -22.89 -4.18 -9.09
C ALA A 15 -24.32 -3.95 -9.59
N VAL A 16 -25.06 -2.99 -9.02
CA VAL A 16 -26.36 -2.54 -9.55
C VAL A 16 -26.21 -1.75 -10.83
N VAL A 17 -25.23 -0.85 -10.90
CA VAL A 17 -25.01 0.02 -12.08
C VAL A 17 -24.46 -0.75 -13.28
N LYS A 18 -23.55 -1.71 -13.07
CA LYS A 18 -22.83 -2.40 -14.15
C LYS A 18 -23.73 -3.12 -15.16
N PRO A 19 -24.82 -3.83 -14.78
CA PRO A 19 -25.78 -4.41 -15.72
C PRO A 19 -26.38 -3.40 -16.69
N TYR A 20 -26.78 -2.21 -16.24
CA TYR A 20 -27.32 -1.17 -17.12
C TYR A 20 -26.30 -0.75 -18.18
N TRP A 21 -25.05 -0.55 -17.77
CA TRP A 21 -23.95 -0.31 -18.71
C TRP A 21 -23.77 -1.48 -19.70
N MET A 22 -23.83 -2.73 -19.25
CA MET A 22 -23.70 -3.92 -20.12
C MET A 22 -24.85 -4.05 -21.12
N LEU A 23 -26.04 -3.59 -20.76
CA LEU A 23 -27.23 -3.54 -21.63
C LEU A 23 -27.19 -2.38 -22.63
N GLY A 24 -26.22 -1.47 -22.50
CA GLY A 24 -26.10 -0.27 -23.35
C GLY A 24 -27.03 0.87 -22.95
N GLU A 25 -27.58 0.82 -21.74
CA GLU A 25 -28.46 1.84 -21.19
C GLU A 25 -27.68 3.10 -20.76
N GLY A 26 -28.40 4.22 -20.59
CA GLY A 26 -27.81 5.51 -20.20
C GLY A 26 -27.48 5.63 -18.71
N VAL A 27 -26.60 6.59 -18.38
CA VAL A 27 -26.24 6.90 -16.98
C VAL A 27 -27.46 7.29 -16.14
N GLU A 28 -28.40 8.02 -16.72
CA GLU A 28 -29.66 8.44 -16.07
C GLU A 28 -30.47 7.24 -15.60
N THR A 29 -30.74 6.27 -16.49
CA THR A 29 -31.50 5.06 -16.13
C THR A 29 -30.84 4.25 -15.03
N ALA A 30 -29.50 4.13 -15.06
CA ALA A 30 -28.74 3.44 -14.02
C ALA A 30 -28.76 4.20 -12.69
N PHE A 31 -28.83 5.53 -12.73
CA PHE A 31 -28.96 6.39 -11.55
C PHE A 31 -30.35 6.28 -10.93
N ASP A 32 -31.41 6.36 -11.73
CA ASP A 32 -32.78 6.22 -11.24
C ASP A 32 -32.98 4.85 -10.57
N ALA A 33 -32.39 3.80 -11.15
CA ALA A 33 -32.43 2.45 -10.59
C ALA A 33 -31.71 2.36 -9.23
N ILE A 34 -30.55 3.00 -9.07
CA ILE A 34 -29.81 2.94 -7.80
C ILE A 34 -30.45 3.82 -6.72
N GLU A 35 -31.01 4.97 -7.09
CA GLU A 35 -31.77 5.84 -6.19
C GLU A 35 -33.02 5.12 -5.67
N GLN A 36 -33.73 4.40 -6.54
CA GLN A 36 -34.88 3.58 -6.16
C GLN A 36 -34.50 2.43 -5.21
N GLN A 37 -33.33 1.80 -5.42
CA GLN A 37 -32.90 0.65 -4.62
C GLN A 37 -32.24 1.02 -3.29
N TYR A 38 -31.56 2.18 -3.23
CA TYR A 38 -30.81 2.66 -2.07
C TYR A 38 -31.16 4.12 -1.72
N PRO A 39 -32.39 4.44 -1.31
CA PRO A 39 -32.89 5.82 -1.20
C PRO A 39 -32.12 6.72 -0.22
N GLU A 40 -31.49 6.18 0.81
CA GLU A 40 -30.75 6.98 1.80
C GLU A 40 -29.23 7.00 1.57
N ASN A 41 -28.69 6.06 0.78
CA ASN A 41 -27.25 5.81 0.72
C ASN A 41 -26.79 5.39 -0.69
N HIS A 42 -27.32 6.07 -1.70
CA HIS A 42 -26.90 5.93 -3.09
C HIS A 42 -25.80 6.96 -3.44
N PRO A 43 -24.95 6.67 -4.44
CA PRO A 43 -24.00 7.63 -4.97
C PRO A 43 -24.71 8.76 -5.74
N THR A 44 -23.99 9.85 -6.03
CA THR A 44 -24.49 10.89 -6.94
C THR A 44 -24.48 10.41 -8.40
N GLN A 45 -25.31 11.01 -9.24
CA GLN A 45 -25.34 10.73 -10.69
C GLN A 45 -23.96 10.92 -11.34
N GLU A 46 -23.20 11.94 -10.92
CA GLU A 46 -21.82 12.17 -11.37
C GLU A 46 -20.91 10.97 -11.07
N THR A 47 -21.04 10.38 -9.88
CA THR A 47 -20.27 9.20 -9.47
C THR A 47 -20.61 7.99 -10.35
N VAL A 48 -21.88 7.81 -10.71
CA VAL A 48 -22.33 6.78 -11.66
C VAL A 48 -21.70 7.02 -13.04
N GLY A 49 -21.69 8.27 -13.51
CA GLY A 49 -21.02 8.65 -14.77
C GLY A 49 -19.52 8.34 -14.77
N ILE A 50 -18.81 8.57 -13.66
CA ILE A 50 -17.40 8.19 -13.50
C ILE A 50 -17.23 6.66 -13.63
N TRP A 51 -18.15 5.87 -13.09
CA TRP A 51 -18.11 4.42 -13.23
C TRP A 51 -18.33 3.97 -14.66
N PHE A 52 -19.29 4.57 -15.38
CA PHE A 52 -19.47 4.34 -16.82
C PHE A 52 -18.20 4.63 -17.62
N ASN A 53 -17.54 5.76 -17.34
CA ASN A 53 -16.25 6.10 -17.98
C ASN A 53 -15.16 5.08 -17.67
N LYS A 54 -15.13 4.52 -16.44
CA LYS A 54 -14.22 3.42 -16.10
C LYS A 54 -14.55 2.14 -16.87
N PHE A 55 -15.82 1.79 -17.00
CA PHE A 55 -16.23 0.61 -17.77
C PHE A 55 -15.90 0.79 -19.26
N ASN A 56 -16.15 1.97 -19.83
CA ASN A 56 -15.80 2.31 -21.21
C ASN A 56 -14.29 2.29 -21.48
N SER A 57 -13.45 2.58 -20.48
CA SER A 57 -11.98 2.45 -20.60
C SER A 57 -11.47 1.01 -20.43
N GLY A 58 -12.37 0.03 -20.31
CA GLY A 58 -12.04 -1.40 -20.20
C GLY A 58 -11.83 -1.90 -18.77
N ASN A 59 -12.05 -1.07 -17.75
CA ASN A 59 -11.98 -1.50 -16.36
C ASN A 59 -13.37 -1.90 -15.84
N PHE A 60 -13.69 -3.19 -15.92
CA PHE A 60 -14.98 -3.75 -15.48
C PHE A 60 -15.04 -4.14 -14.00
N SER A 61 -14.03 -3.78 -13.19
CA SER A 61 -13.99 -4.14 -11.77
C SER A 61 -15.04 -3.38 -10.97
N ILE A 62 -15.84 -4.10 -10.18
CA ILE A 62 -16.71 -3.50 -9.17
C ILE A 62 -15.94 -3.10 -7.91
N LEU A 63 -14.79 -3.74 -7.67
CA LEU A 63 -13.94 -3.43 -6.52
C LEU A 63 -13.17 -2.14 -6.80
N ASN A 64 -13.02 -1.31 -5.76
CA ASN A 64 -12.15 -0.15 -5.82
C ASN A 64 -10.70 -0.59 -5.97
N ASP A 65 -9.95 0.16 -6.78
CA ASP A 65 -8.51 0.00 -6.88
C ASP A 65 -7.87 0.18 -5.49
N LYS A 66 -6.77 -0.52 -5.24
CA LYS A 66 -5.99 -0.31 -4.01
C LYS A 66 -5.61 1.16 -3.94
N ARG A 67 -6.05 1.86 -2.89
CA ARG A 67 -5.60 3.22 -2.62
C ARG A 67 -4.10 3.16 -2.39
N THR A 68 -3.33 3.65 -3.35
CA THR A 68 -1.93 3.96 -3.12
C THR A 68 -1.94 5.11 -2.11
N GLY A 69 -1.56 4.83 -0.86
CA GLY A 69 -1.42 5.86 0.17
C GLY A 69 -0.30 6.85 -0.17
N ARG A 70 0.38 7.37 0.84
CA ARG A 70 1.55 8.24 0.64
C ARG A 70 2.57 7.55 -0.29
N HIS A 71 3.03 8.28 -1.31
CA HIS A 71 4.03 7.76 -2.24
C HIS A 71 5.26 7.28 -1.48
N LYS A 72 5.71 6.06 -1.81
CA LYS A 72 6.95 5.50 -1.27
C LYS A 72 8.13 6.28 -1.83
N ILE A 73 9.12 6.57 -0.99
CA ILE A 73 10.38 7.15 -1.43
C ILE A 73 11.09 6.10 -2.31
N PRO A 74 11.34 6.40 -3.60
CA PRO A 74 11.92 5.43 -4.52
C PRO A 74 13.33 5.06 -4.04
N ASN A 75 13.68 3.78 -4.20
CA ASN A 75 15.01 3.22 -3.89
C ASN A 75 15.50 3.32 -2.43
N LEU A 76 14.69 3.84 -1.49
CA LEU A 76 15.11 3.99 -0.09
C LEU A 76 15.51 2.64 0.54
N GLY A 77 14.78 1.56 0.24
CA GLY A 77 15.10 0.23 0.78
C GLY A 77 16.47 -0.27 0.33
N ASN A 78 16.82 -0.07 -0.96
CA ASN A 78 18.12 -0.46 -1.50
C ASN A 78 19.24 0.39 -0.88
N GLN A 79 19.02 1.70 -0.69
CA GLN A 79 19.99 2.58 -0.04
C GLN A 79 20.27 2.16 1.41
N ILE A 80 19.22 1.81 2.16
CA ILE A 80 19.36 1.27 3.53
C ILE A 80 20.16 -0.04 3.52
N GLN A 81 19.88 -0.96 2.59
CA GLN A 81 20.61 -2.22 2.48
C GLN A 81 22.10 -2.01 2.16
N VAL A 82 22.43 -1.10 1.23
CA VAL A 82 23.82 -0.76 0.92
C VAL A 82 24.51 -0.15 2.14
N PHE A 83 23.81 0.71 2.90
CA PHE A 83 24.36 1.28 4.13
C PHE A 83 24.68 0.19 5.17
N LEU A 84 23.77 -0.77 5.37
CA LEU A 84 23.97 -1.89 6.31
C LEU A 84 25.04 -2.89 5.87
N GLN A 85 25.31 -3.00 4.56
CA GLN A 85 26.46 -3.78 4.07
C GLN A 85 27.80 -3.15 4.46
N ILE A 86 27.86 -1.83 4.56
CA ILE A 86 29.06 -1.09 4.97
C ILE A 86 29.19 -1.08 6.50
N ASP A 87 28.10 -0.77 7.20
CA ASP A 87 28.05 -0.70 8.66
C ASP A 87 26.79 -1.41 9.19
N LYS A 88 26.96 -2.67 9.58
CA LYS A 88 25.88 -3.51 10.11
C LYS A 88 25.36 -3.05 11.47
N HIS A 89 26.08 -2.18 12.18
CA HIS A 89 25.71 -1.67 13.52
C HIS A 89 25.15 -0.25 13.47
N ALA A 90 24.90 0.28 12.27
CA ALA A 90 24.36 1.61 12.10
C ALA A 90 23.00 1.79 12.79
N THR A 91 22.85 2.90 13.53
CA THR A 91 21.56 3.29 14.12
C THR A 91 20.60 3.83 13.06
N ALA A 92 19.30 3.69 13.33
CA ALA A 92 18.26 4.25 12.46
C ALA A 92 18.40 5.77 12.30
N GLU A 93 18.73 6.49 13.38
CA GLU A 93 19.03 7.92 13.37
C GLU A 93 20.19 8.27 12.40
N ARG A 94 21.30 7.53 12.45
CA ARG A 94 22.46 7.77 11.58
C ARG A 94 22.13 7.51 10.11
N MET A 95 21.38 6.44 9.83
CA MET A 95 20.89 6.16 8.48
C MET A 95 19.95 7.27 7.99
N ALA A 96 19.04 7.73 8.86
CA ALA A 96 18.08 8.78 8.54
C ALA A 96 18.78 10.11 8.19
N LEU A 97 19.77 10.51 8.99
CA LEU A 97 20.59 11.68 8.74
C LEU A 97 21.32 11.59 7.41
N HIS A 98 21.91 10.43 7.10
CA HIS A 98 22.66 10.24 5.85
C HIS A 98 21.76 10.22 4.61
N LEU A 99 20.57 9.65 4.73
CA LEU A 99 19.61 9.49 3.63
C LEU A 99 18.64 10.68 3.50
N GLY A 100 18.68 11.65 4.41
CA GLY A 100 17.80 12.82 4.39
C GLY A 100 16.32 12.49 4.62
N VAL A 101 16.04 11.44 5.41
CA VAL A 101 14.67 10.99 5.72
C VAL A 101 14.43 11.03 7.23
N ALA A 102 13.16 10.96 7.65
CA ALA A 102 12.84 10.83 9.07
C ALA A 102 13.24 9.45 9.60
N GLU A 103 13.71 9.39 10.85
CA GLU A 103 14.08 8.13 11.52
C GLU A 103 12.93 7.11 11.52
N SER A 104 11.70 7.56 11.78
CA SER A 104 10.51 6.71 11.73
C SER A 104 10.30 6.05 10.37
N THR A 105 10.69 6.71 9.28
CA THR A 105 10.62 6.14 7.92
C THR A 105 11.66 5.05 7.72
N VAL A 106 12.85 5.21 8.29
CA VAL A 106 13.89 4.17 8.27
C VAL A 106 13.45 2.96 9.08
N LEU A 107 12.91 3.17 10.29
CA LEU A 107 12.40 2.09 11.14
C LEU A 107 11.24 1.32 10.49
N ASP A 108 10.26 2.04 9.93
CA ASP A 108 9.16 1.44 9.18
C ASP A 108 9.67 0.60 8.01
N LYS A 109 10.64 1.13 7.25
CA LYS A 109 11.25 0.42 6.13
C LYS A 109 11.99 -0.84 6.57
N LEU A 110 12.79 -0.76 7.64
CA LEU A 110 13.56 -1.87 8.18
C LEU A 110 12.64 -3.01 8.63
N HIS A 111 11.59 -2.70 9.40
CA HIS A 111 10.72 -3.74 9.98
C HIS A 111 9.63 -4.23 9.02
N ASN A 112 8.91 -3.31 8.37
CA ASN A 112 7.67 -3.63 7.65
C ASN A 112 7.92 -3.99 6.18
N GLU A 113 9.01 -3.52 5.56
CA GLU A 113 9.32 -3.81 4.16
C GLU A 113 10.53 -4.71 3.97
N LEU A 114 11.61 -4.51 4.74
CA LEU A 114 12.85 -5.30 4.62
C LEU A 114 12.91 -6.49 5.58
N HIS A 115 12.03 -6.51 6.59
CA HIS A 115 11.94 -7.57 7.60
C HIS A 115 13.24 -7.80 8.39
N TYR A 116 14.02 -6.74 8.62
CA TYR A 116 15.16 -6.79 9.53
C TYR A 116 14.69 -6.73 10.98
N VAL A 117 15.46 -7.36 11.87
CA VAL A 117 15.27 -7.33 13.31
C VAL A 117 16.60 -6.98 13.97
N LEU A 118 16.57 -6.14 15.00
CA LEU A 118 17.74 -5.84 15.80
C LEU A 118 18.11 -7.07 16.64
N LEU A 119 19.30 -7.61 16.42
CA LEU A 119 19.87 -8.69 17.23
C LEU A 119 21.08 -8.14 17.99
N GLN A 120 21.18 -8.50 19.28
CA GLN A 120 22.40 -8.22 20.03
C GLN A 120 23.53 -9.16 19.59
N ASP A 121 24.75 -8.63 19.52
CA ASP A 121 25.92 -9.44 19.22
C ASP A 121 26.20 -10.46 20.33
N LYS A 122 26.88 -11.53 19.95
CA LYS A 122 27.37 -12.52 20.90
C LYS A 122 28.52 -11.94 21.69
N TRP A 123 28.48 -12.08 23.00
CA TRP A 123 29.61 -11.80 23.86
C TRP A 123 30.80 -12.70 23.50
N VAL A 124 31.96 -12.08 23.29
CA VAL A 124 33.23 -12.77 23.07
C VAL A 124 34.15 -12.44 24.25
N LEU A 125 34.71 -13.46 24.89
CA LEU A 125 35.44 -13.33 26.16
C LEU A 125 36.73 -12.50 26.02
N HIS A 126 37.44 -12.64 24.90
CA HIS A 126 38.66 -11.88 24.61
C HIS A 126 38.89 -11.77 23.10
N GLU A 127 39.57 -10.71 22.68
CA GLU A 127 40.01 -10.55 21.30
C GLU A 127 41.26 -11.39 21.05
N LEU A 128 41.17 -12.30 20.08
CA LEU A 128 42.29 -13.17 19.70
C LEU A 128 43.26 -12.45 18.76
N MET A 129 44.54 -12.52 19.08
CA MET A 129 45.64 -12.13 18.20
C MET A 129 45.77 -13.10 17.02
N PRO A 130 46.32 -12.67 15.86
CA PRO A 130 46.44 -13.54 14.67
C PRO A 130 47.15 -14.87 14.95
N GLU A 131 48.19 -14.86 15.79
CA GLU A 131 48.94 -16.06 16.20
C GLU A 131 48.07 -17.09 16.94
N GLN A 132 47.09 -16.62 17.71
CA GLN A 132 46.19 -17.47 18.51
C GLN A 132 45.07 -18.10 17.66
N LYS A 133 44.84 -17.60 16.43
CA LYS A 133 43.81 -18.09 15.50
C LYS A 133 44.30 -19.20 14.57
N GLN A 134 45.61 -19.49 14.53
CA GLN A 134 46.24 -20.45 13.61
C GLN A 134 46.33 -21.90 14.15
N LYS A 135 45.69 -22.19 15.28
CA LYS A 135 45.63 -23.55 15.85
C LYS A 135 44.34 -24.27 15.51
#